data_AF-A0A699VLI8-F1
#
_entry.id   AF-A0A699VLI8-F1
#
_cell.length_a   1.000
_cell.length_b   1.000
_cell.length_c   1.000
_cell.angle_alpha   90.00
_cell.angle_beta   90.00
_cell.angle_gamma   90.00
#
_symmetry.space_group_name_H-M   'P 1'
#
loop_
_entity.id
_entity.type
_entity.pdbx_description
1 polymer ?
#
loop_
_entity_poly.entity_id
_entity_poly.type
_entity_poly.pdbx_seq_one_letter_code
_entity_poly.pdbx_strand_id
1 'polypeptide(L)' 'MHDPRKPDLVALKRVLRYIRGTLDHGLQLHVSSTSQLNAYTDVDWAGCPVTRRSTSGYCVFLGDNLLS' A
#
# COMPACT_ATOMS: atom_id res chain seq x y z
N MET A 1 13.34 -12.46 -2.09
CA MET A 1 13.56 -11.26 -2.92
C MET A 1 14.79 -11.36 -3.82
N HIS A 2 15.66 -12.38 -3.67
CA HIS A 2 16.91 -12.49 -4.46
C HIS A 2 16.86 -13.46 -5.64
N ASP A 3 15.68 -14.00 -5.97
CA ASP A 3 15.47 -14.85 -7.16
C ASP A 3 14.08 -14.57 -7.74
N PRO A 4 13.91 -13.45 -8.48
CA PRO A 4 12.63 -13.07 -9.05
C PRO A 4 12.22 -14.06 -10.15
N ARG A 5 11.08 -14.71 -9.99
CA ARG A 5 10.55 -15.68 -10.94
C ARG A 5 9.64 -14.99 -11.96
N LYS A 6 9.30 -15.70 -13.03
CA LYS A 6 8.38 -15.21 -14.08
C LYS A 6 7.08 -14.58 -13.51
N PRO A 7 6.40 -15.16 -12.50
CA PRO A 7 5.21 -14.54 -11.90
C PRO A 7 5.50 -13.19 -11.24
N ASP A 8 6.64 -13.05 -10.58
CA ASP A 8 7.05 -11.80 -9.89
C ASP A 8 7.23 -10.66 -10.91
N LEU A 9 7.83 -10.97 -12.07
CA LEU A 9 7.96 -10.01 -13.18
C LEU A 9 6.62 -9.63 -13.79
N VAL A 10 5.65 -10.55 -13.88
CA VAL A 10 4.30 -10.24 -14.35
C VAL A 10 3.57 -9.32 -13.38
N ALA A 11 3.66 -9.60 -12.08
CA ALA A 11 3.11 -8.75 -11.03
C ALA A 11 3.72 -7.34 -11.08
N LEU A 12 5.05 -7.23 -11.18
CA LEU A 12 5.75 -5.95 -11.31
C LEU A 12 5.28 -5.18 -12.56
N LYS A 13 5.19 -5.83 -13.71
CA LYS A 13 4.69 -5.20 -14.94
C LYS A 13 3.24 -4.73 -14.81
N ARG A 14 2.40 -5.40 -14.01
CA ARG A 14 1.03 -4.94 -13.74
C ARG A 14 1.05 -3.66 -12.90
N VAL A 15 1.87 -3.59 -11.85
CA VAL A 15 2.05 -2.39 -11.02
C VAL A 15 2.54 -1.21 -11.86
N LEU A 16 3.59 -1.41 -12.68
CA LEU A 16 4.12 -0.34 -13.53
C LEU A 16 3.12 0.16 -14.58
N ARG A 17 2.31 -0.74 -15.15
CA ARG A 17 1.23 -0.35 -16.08
C ARG A 17 0.15 0.46 -15.38
N TYR A 18 -0.21 0.10 -14.15
CA TYR A 18 -1.16 0.86 -13.35
C TYR A 18 -0.63 2.28 -13.09
N ILE A 19 0.59 2.41 -12.54
CA ILE A 19 1.22 3.72 -12.27
C ILE A 19 1.27 4.60 -13.52
N ARG A 20 1.65 4.02 -14.67
CA ARG A 20 1.69 4.76 -15.95
C ARG A 20 0.29 5.17 -16.44
N GLY A 21 -0.73 4.35 -16.20
CA GLY A 21 -2.11 4.62 -16.61
C GLY A 21 -2.85 5.59 -15.70
N THR A 22 -2.33 5.86 -14.50
CA THR A 22 -2.95 6.73 -13.49
C THR A 22 -2.07 7.92 -13.13
N LEU A 23 -1.25 8.42 -14.08
CA LEU A 23 -0.36 9.56 -13.83
C LEU A 23 -1.12 10.86 -13.54
N ASP A 24 -2.34 10.97 -14.06
CA ASP A 24 -3.29 12.05 -13.86
C ASP A 24 -4.11 11.92 -12.58
N HIS A 25 -4.06 10.75 -11.92
CA HIS A 25 -4.77 10.54 -10.67
C HIS A 25 -3.99 11.19 -9.52
N GLY A 26 -4.56 12.24 -8.95
CA GLY A 26 -4.06 12.87 -7.74
C GLY A 26 -4.65 12.25 -6.47
N LEU A 27 -4.07 12.61 -5.32
CA LEU A 27 -4.71 12.39 -4.03
C LEU A 27 -5.86 13.37 -3.86
N GLN A 28 -7.05 12.87 -3.53
CA GLN A 28 -8.22 13.68 -3.24
C GLN A 28 -8.30 13.91 -1.73
N LEU A 29 -8.07 15.15 -1.31
CA LEU A 29 -8.24 15.58 0.07
C LEU A 29 -9.50 16.43 0.16
N HIS A 30 -10.39 16.04 1.06
CA HIS A 30 -11.63 16.74 1.34
C HIS A 30 -11.56 17.48 2.67
N VAL A 31 -12.37 18.53 2.80
CA VAL A 31 -12.55 19.19 4.10
C VAL A 31 -13.20 18.19 5.04
N SER A 32 -12.52 17.89 6.14
CA SER A 32 -13.03 17.06 7.22
C SER A 32 -13.54 17.95 8.36
N SER A 33 -14.60 17.51 9.03
CA SER A 33 -15.11 18.18 10.24
C SER A 33 -14.18 18.01 11.44
N THR A 34 -13.25 17.05 11.37
CA THR A 34 -12.28 16.73 12.42
C THR A 34 -10.86 16.77 11.89
N SER A 35 -9.92 17.20 12.75
CA SER A 35 -8.48 17.19 12.49
C SER A 35 -7.77 16.08 13.27
N GLN A 36 -8.47 14.99 13.58
CA GLN A 36 -7.91 13.87 14.34
C GLN A 36 -6.96 13.05 13.46
N LEU A 37 -5.80 12.70 14.00
CA LEU A 37 -4.82 11.83 13.34
C LEU A 37 -5.01 10.40 13.85
N ASN A 38 -5.47 9.51 12.99
CA ASN A 38 -5.69 8.09 13.30
C ASN A 38 -4.73 7.23 12.50
N ALA A 39 -4.04 6.29 13.17
CA ALA A 39 -3.14 5.35 12.52
C ALA A 39 -3.58 3.92 12.84
N TYR A 40 -3.75 3.11 11.81
CA TYR A 40 -4.01 1.68 11.92
C TYR A 40 -2.78 0.93 11.44
N THR A 41 -2.47 -0.19 12.07
CA THR A 41 -1.37 -1.07 11.70
C THR A 41 -1.87 -2.49 11.69
N ASP A 42 -1.48 -3.26 10.69
CA ASP A 42 -1.66 -4.70 10.66
C ASP A 42 -0.31 -5.41 10.79
N VAL A 43 -0.37 -6.61 11.36
CA VAL A 43 0.79 -7.48 11.48
C VAL A 43 0.33 -8.85 11.06
N ASP A 44 0.87 -9.35 9.94
CA ASP A 44 0.65 -10.72 9.52
C ASP A 44 1.84 -11.58 9.97
N TRP A 45 1.69 -12.24 11.12
CA TRP A 45 2.75 -13.09 11.63
C TRP A 45 3.04 -14.23 10.64
N ALA A 46 4.29 -14.27 10.15
CA ALA A 46 4.73 -15.20 9.11
C ALA A 46 3.90 -15.18 7.81
N GLY A 47 3.37 -14.01 7.43
CA GLY A 47 2.54 -13.83 6.24
C GLY A 47 3.18 -14.24 4.92
N CYS A 48 4.52 -14.21 4.81
CA CYS A 48 5.21 -14.74 3.65
C CYS A 48 5.31 -16.29 3.69
N PRO A 49 4.62 -17.05 2.82
CA PRO A 49 4.65 -18.51 2.86
C PRO A 49 6.02 -19.11 2.56
N VAL A 50 6.91 -18.36 1.90
CA VAL A 50 8.25 -18.83 1.51
C VAL A 50 9.30 -18.52 2.59
N THR A 51 9.32 -17.29 3.10
CA THR A 51 10.38 -16.84 4.03
C THR A 51 9.91 -16.77 5.48
N ARG A 52 8.61 -16.95 5.72
CA ARG A 52 7.94 -16.80 7.04
C ARG A 52 8.25 -15.47 7.72
N ARG A 53 8.68 -14.46 6.94
CA ARG A 53 8.82 -13.09 7.41
C ARG A 53 7.43 -12.51 7.60
N SER A 54 7.24 -11.85 8.73
CA SER A 54 6.09 -10.99 8.93
C SER A 54 6.20 -9.80 7.99
N THR A 55 5.07 -9.42 7.43
CA THR A 55 4.88 -8.14 6.79
C THR A 55 4.02 -7.27 7.71
N SER A 56 4.14 -5.96 7.57
CA SER A 56 3.33 -5.02 8.33
C SER A 56 2.94 -3.90 7.39
N GLY A 57 1.65 -3.70 7.22
CA GLY A 57 1.06 -2.54 6.61
C GLY A 57 0.61 -1.57 7.69
N TYR A 58 0.48 -0.31 7.31
CA TYR A 58 -0.18 0.69 8.13
C TYR A 58 -0.96 1.62 7.22
N CYS A 59 -1.97 2.27 7.77
CA CYS A 59 -2.65 3.37 7.12
C CYS A 59 -2.88 4.52 8.10
N VAL A 60 -2.69 5.75 7.62
CA VAL A 60 -2.81 6.97 8.45
C VAL A 60 -3.86 7.89 7.86
N PHE A 61 -4.80 8.32 8.70
CA PHE A 61 -5.88 9.22 8.35
C PHE A 61 -5.79 10.54 9.11
N LEU A 62 -6.07 11.65 8.42
CA LEU A 62 -6.34 12.95 9.03
C LEU A 62 -7.81 13.31 8.81
N GLY A 63 -8.61 13.15 9.86
CA GLY A 63 -10.06 13.12 9.73
C GLY A 63 -10.49 11.99 8.79
N ASP A 64 -11.23 12.33 7.74
CA ASP A 64 -11.70 11.37 6.74
C ASP A 64 -10.69 11.15 5.58
N ASN A 65 -9.53 11.80 5.61
CA ASN A 65 -8.56 11.76 4.53
C ASN A 65 -7.46 10.72 4.76
N LEU A 66 -7.30 9.77 3.84
CA LEU A 66 -6.17 8.85 3.83
C LEU A 66 -4.89 9.58 3.36
N LEU A 67 -3.86 9.54 4.19
CA LEU A 67 -2.57 10.17 3.93
C LEU A 67 -1.47 9.17 3.56
N SER A 68 -1.48 7.97 4.17
CA SER A 68 -0.47 6.93 3.98
C SER A 68 -1.06 5.55 4.11
#